data_AF-A0AAD7KJ98-F1
#
_entry.id   AF-A0AAD7KJ98-F1
#
_cell.length_a   1.000
_cell.length_b   1.000
_cell.length_c   1.000
_cell.angle_alpha   90.00
_cell.angle_beta   90.00
_cell.angle_gamma   90.00
#
_symmetry.space_group_name_H-M   'P 1'
#
loop_
_entity.id
_entity.type
_entity.pdbx_description
1 polymer ?
#
loop_
_entity_poly.entity_id
_entity_poly.type
_entity_poly.pdbx_seq_one_letter_code
_entity_poly.pdbx_strand_id
1 'polypeptide(L)'
;YSKSIGKRSTIGASCSNQSQAAPLTVEEQIITIYTGTNGYLDSLEIGQVRKFLVELRTYLKTNKPQFQEIISSTKTFTGEAEALLKEAIQEQMERFLLQEHVEKN
;
A
#
# COMPACT_ATOMS: atom_id res chain seq x y z
N TYR A 1 -8.70 31.28 54.37
CA TYR A 1 -9.22 31.11 52.99
C TYR A 1 -8.15 30.45 52.15
N SER A 2 -8.22 29.11 52.02
CA SER A 2 -7.29 28.28 51.23
C SER A 2 -7.51 28.44 49.73
N LYS A 3 -6.42 28.59 48.97
CA LYS A 3 -6.42 28.51 47.50
C LYS A 3 -6.32 27.05 47.08
N SER A 4 -7.35 26.59 46.37
CA SER A 4 -7.45 25.36 45.57
C SER A 4 -8.50 25.75 44.51
N ILE A 5 -8.46 25.49 43.21
CA ILE A 5 -8.08 24.32 42.40
C ILE A 5 -8.14 24.88 40.95
N GLY A 6 -7.19 24.64 40.04
CA GLY A 6 -7.23 23.47 39.15
C GLY A 6 -7.90 23.79 37.79
N LYS A 7 -7.39 23.17 36.71
CA LYS A 7 -7.89 23.16 35.31
C LYS A 7 -7.21 24.14 34.33
N ARG A 8 -5.90 23.99 34.20
CA ARG A 8 -5.18 24.39 32.98
C ARG A 8 -5.58 23.43 31.86
N SER A 9 -6.51 23.89 31.02
CA SER A 9 -6.56 23.63 29.58
C SER A 9 -6.21 22.19 29.14
N THR A 10 -7.14 21.25 29.32
CA THR A 10 -7.25 20.07 28.46
C THR A 10 -7.92 20.49 27.16
N ILE A 11 -7.16 21.18 26.31
CA ILE A 11 -7.32 21.11 24.85
C ILE A 11 -6.99 19.65 24.49
N GLY A 12 -7.95 18.80 24.16
CA GLY A 12 -8.75 18.98 22.96
C GLY A 12 -7.98 18.38 21.77
N ALA A 13 -7.71 17.06 21.83
CA ALA A 13 -7.33 16.30 20.65
C ALA A 13 -7.83 14.87 20.84
N SER A 14 -9.11 14.73 20.55
CA SER A 14 -9.93 13.53 20.43
C SER A 14 -9.46 12.61 19.28
N CYS A 15 -8.15 12.39 19.15
CA CYS A 15 -7.54 11.55 18.12
C CYS A 15 -7.12 10.18 18.66
N SER A 16 -7.78 9.69 19.71
CA SER A 16 -7.84 8.24 20.01
C SER A 16 -9.10 7.61 19.42
N ASN A 17 -9.54 8.14 18.28
CA ASN A 17 -10.47 7.48 17.38
C ASN A 17 -9.79 7.26 16.01
N GLN A 18 -8.50 6.92 16.02
CA GLN A 18 -7.95 6.12 14.93
C GLN A 18 -8.52 4.70 15.06
N SER A 19 -9.83 4.59 14.84
CA SER A 19 -10.50 3.35 14.53
C SER A 19 -9.85 2.80 13.26
N GLN A 20 -8.97 1.83 13.43
CA GLN A 20 -8.63 0.82 12.42
C GLN A 20 -8.36 1.34 10.99
N ALA A 21 -7.70 2.48 10.83
CA ALA A 21 -6.88 2.63 9.63
C ALA A 21 -5.72 1.68 9.87
N ALA A 22 -5.82 0.42 9.43
CA ALA A 22 -4.62 -0.37 9.22
C ALA A 22 -3.73 0.53 8.36
N PRO A 23 -2.67 1.13 8.92
CA PRO A 23 -1.91 2.12 8.19
C PRO A 23 -1.42 1.36 6.98
N LEU A 24 -1.80 1.84 5.78
CA LEU A 24 -1.23 1.31 4.55
C LEU A 24 0.27 1.30 4.77
N THR A 25 0.85 0.11 4.74
CA THR A 25 2.27 -0.02 5.04
C THR A 25 3.05 0.80 4.03
N VAL A 26 4.24 1.25 4.43
CA VAL A 26 5.06 2.11 3.56
C VAL A 26 5.28 1.43 2.21
N GLU A 27 5.43 0.10 2.19
CA GLU A 27 5.49 -0.66 0.95
C GLU A 27 4.23 -0.52 0.06
N GLU A 28 3.02 -0.57 0.62
CA GLU A 28 1.76 -0.46 -0.11
C GLU A 28 1.55 0.92 -0.70
N GLN A 29 2.03 1.96 -0.01
CA GLN A 29 2.03 3.33 -0.53
C GLN A 29 3.02 3.47 -1.68
N ILE A 30 4.24 2.94 -1.54
CA ILE A 30 5.26 2.96 -2.59
C ILE A 30 4.74 2.24 -3.84
N ILE A 31 4.11 1.07 -3.69
CA ILE A 31 3.53 0.32 -4.81
C ILE A 31 2.52 1.19 -5.57
N THR A 32 1.60 1.84 -4.87
CA THR A 32 0.58 2.70 -5.49
C THR A 32 1.19 3.92 -6.19
N ILE A 33 2.18 4.58 -5.56
CA ILE A 33 2.85 5.73 -6.16
C ILE A 33 3.64 5.29 -7.40
N TYR A 34 4.41 4.21 -7.30
CA TYR A 34 5.25 3.71 -8.39
C TYR A 34 4.42 3.22 -9.59
N THR A 35 3.36 2.46 -9.34
CA THR A 35 2.45 1.99 -10.41
C THR A 35 1.72 3.13 -11.09
N GLY A 36 1.29 4.15 -10.33
CA GLY A 36 0.67 5.35 -10.88
C GLY A 36 1.65 6.24 -11.65
N THR A 37 2.87 6.41 -11.13
CA THR A 37 3.88 7.30 -11.75
C THR A 37 4.43 6.73 -13.06
N ASN A 38 4.59 5.40 -13.14
CA ASN A 38 5.08 4.73 -14.35
C ASN A 38 3.98 4.46 -15.40
N GLY A 39 2.71 4.78 -15.11
CA GLY A 39 1.62 4.59 -16.06
C GLY A 39 1.22 3.13 -16.31
N TYR A 40 1.66 2.18 -15.49
CA TYR A 40 1.23 0.77 -15.61
C TYR A 40 -0.29 0.60 -15.46
N LEU A 41 -0.93 1.54 -14.76
CA LEU A 41 -2.38 1.56 -14.52
C LEU A 41 -3.16 2.18 -15.69
N ASP A 42 -2.49 2.83 -16.66
CA ASP A 42 -3.15 3.47 -17.81
C ASP A 42 -3.71 2.45 -18.81
N SER A 43 -3.08 1.27 -18.89
CA SER A 43 -3.56 0.14 -19.70
C SER A 43 -4.78 -0.57 -19.10
N LEU A 44 -5.15 -0.28 -17.85
CA LEU A 44 -6.25 -0.94 -17.14
C LEU A 44 -7.45 0.00 -17.00
N GLU A 45 -8.67 -0.54 -17.10
CA GLU A 45 -9.87 0.26 -16.84
C GLU A 45 -9.95 0.69 -15.37
N ILE A 46 -10.51 1.87 -15.10
CA ILE A 46 -10.61 2.46 -13.75
C ILE A 46 -11.27 1.48 -12.74
N GLY A 47 -12.23 0.69 -13.20
CA GLY A 47 -12.90 -0.34 -12.38
C GLY A 47 -11.99 -1.50 -12.00
N GLN A 48 -10.98 -1.78 -12.81
CA GLN A 48 -10.02 -2.87 -12.62
C GLN A 48 -8.77 -2.43 -11.86
N VAL A 49 -8.35 -1.16 -11.98
CA VAL A 49 -7.20 -0.60 -11.27
C VAL A 49 -7.26 -0.90 -9.76
N ARG A 50 -8.42 -0.74 -9.14
CA ARG A 50 -8.59 -1.03 -7.71
C ARG A 50 -8.39 -2.51 -7.39
N LYS A 51 -8.96 -3.41 -8.20
CA LYS A 51 -8.80 -4.87 -8.03
C LYS A 51 -7.34 -5.27 -8.20
N PHE A 52 -6.72 -4.83 -9.29
CA PHE A 52 -5.32 -5.07 -9.59
C PHE A 52 -4.39 -4.62 -8.46
N LEU A 53 -4.59 -3.41 -7.91
CA LEU A 53 -3.77 -2.92 -6.79
C LEU A 53 -3.90 -3.80 -5.53
N VAL A 54 -5.12 -4.24 -5.20
CA VAL A 54 -5.35 -5.12 -4.03
C VAL A 54 -4.68 -6.48 -4.23
N GLU A 55 -4.80 -7.06 -5.42
CA GLU A 55 -4.16 -8.34 -5.74
C GLU A 55 -2.64 -8.21 -5.80
N LEU A 56 -2.10 -7.15 -6.41
CA LEU A 56 -0.66 -6.88 -6.47
C LEU A 56 -0.04 -6.76 -5.08
N ARG A 57 -0.71 -6.06 -4.16
CA ARG A 57 -0.27 -5.93 -2.76
C ARG A 57 -0.25 -7.29 -2.05
N THR A 58 -1.25 -8.13 -2.32
CA THR A 58 -1.34 -9.49 -1.78
C THR A 58 -0.24 -10.37 -2.38
N TYR A 59 -0.03 -10.29 -3.69
CA TYR A 59 1.00 -11.01 -4.42
C TYR A 59 2.40 -10.68 -3.90
N LEU A 60 2.71 -9.39 -3.69
CA LEU A 60 3.99 -8.95 -3.14
C LEU A 60 4.20 -9.44 -1.71
N LYS A 61 3.16 -9.37 -0.86
CA LYS A 61 3.20 -9.91 0.52
C LYS A 61 3.51 -11.41 0.54
N THR A 62 2.98 -12.19 -0.42
CA THR A 62 3.15 -13.65 -0.44
C THR A 62 4.39 -14.11 -1.20
N ASN A 63 4.69 -13.54 -2.37
CA ASN A 63 5.71 -14.04 -3.30
C ASN A 63 7.04 -13.30 -3.17
N LYS A 64 7.03 -12.05 -2.71
CA LYS A 64 8.23 -11.21 -2.60
C LYS A 64 8.33 -10.56 -1.21
N PRO A 65 8.32 -11.33 -0.11
CA PRO A 65 8.47 -10.78 1.25
C PRO A 65 9.79 -10.02 1.41
N GLN A 66 10.82 -10.40 0.64
CA GLN A 66 12.12 -9.72 0.58
C GLN A 66 12.00 -8.24 0.20
N PHE A 67 11.02 -7.86 -0.63
CA PHE A 67 10.74 -6.44 -0.92
C PHE A 67 10.34 -5.70 0.36
N GLN A 68 9.43 -6.27 1.15
CA GLN A 68 9.00 -5.67 2.42
C GLN A 68 10.16 -5.60 3.42
N GLU A 69 11.02 -6.62 3.46
CA GLU A 69 12.21 -6.61 4.31
C GLU A 69 13.17 -5.49 3.92
N ILE A 70 13.46 -5.32 2.62
CA ILE A 70 14.33 -4.25 2.12
C ILE A 70 13.75 -2.89 2.50
N ILE A 71 12.46 -2.64 2.22
CA ILE A 71 11.81 -1.37 2.54
C ILE A 71 11.75 -1.12 4.05
N SER A 72 11.47 -2.15 4.85
CA SER A 72 11.40 -2.03 6.31
C SER A 72 12.77 -1.75 6.94
N SER A 73 13.83 -2.41 6.47
CA SER A 73 15.20 -2.22 6.96
C SER A 73 15.84 -0.94 6.46
N THR A 74 15.83 -0.70 5.16
CA THR A 74 16.53 0.46 4.55
C THR A 74 15.69 1.74 4.59
N LYS A 75 14.37 1.63 4.76
CA LYS A 75 13.41 2.74 4.67
C LYS A 75 13.54 3.56 3.39
N THR A 76 14.15 2.97 2.37
CA THR A 76 14.52 3.62 1.12
C THR A 76 14.13 2.70 -0.03
N PHE A 77 13.58 3.29 -1.08
CA PHE A 77 13.31 2.58 -2.33
C PHE A 77 14.63 2.46 -3.11
N THR A 78 15.32 1.33 -2.94
CA THR A 78 16.58 1.03 -3.64
C THR A 78 16.30 0.44 -5.04
N GLY A 79 17.29 0.47 -5.94
CA GLY A 79 17.14 -0.11 -7.27
C GLY A 79 16.84 -1.62 -7.27
N GLU A 80 17.27 -2.34 -6.23
CA GLU A 80 16.95 -3.76 -6.05
C GLU A 80 15.47 -3.95 -5.70
N ALA A 81 14.92 -3.12 -4.81
CA ALA A 81 13.50 -3.09 -4.49
C ALA A 81 12.64 -2.69 -5.71
N GLU A 82 13.13 -1.76 -6.53
CA GLU A 82 12.50 -1.36 -7.78
C GLU A 82 12.43 -2.52 -8.79
N ALA A 83 13.53 -3.25 -8.97
CA ALA A 83 13.56 -4.40 -9.86
C ALA A 83 12.56 -5.48 -9.43
N LEU A 84 12.54 -5.83 -8.14
CA LEU A 84 11.60 -6.79 -7.57
C LEU A 84 10.14 -6.35 -7.76
N LEU A 85 9.86 -5.06 -7.55
CA LEU A 85 8.53 -4.49 -7.74
C LEU A 85 8.10 -4.55 -9.21
N LYS A 86 9.01 -4.23 -10.14
CA LYS A 86 8.75 -4.26 -11.58
C LYS A 86 8.45 -5.67 -12.06
N GLU A 87 9.24 -6.66 -11.64
CA GLU A 87 8.97 -8.07 -11.93
C GLU A 87 7.59 -8.49 -11.41
N ALA A 88 7.28 -8.16 -10.15
CA ALA A 88 6.01 -8.51 -9.54
C ALA A 88 4.81 -7.86 -10.25
N ILE A 89 4.95 -6.62 -10.72
CA ILE A 89 3.92 -5.95 -11.53
C ILE A 89 3.70 -6.70 -12.84
N GLN A 90 4.77 -7.10 -13.54
CA GLN A 90 4.63 -7.83 -14.80
C GLN A 90 3.97 -9.20 -14.61
N GLU A 91 4.40 -9.98 -13.62
CA GLU A 91 3.80 -11.28 -13.29
C GLU A 91 2.33 -11.13 -12.89
N GLN A 92 2.02 -10.14 -12.04
CA GLN A 92 0.65 -9.90 -11.61
C GLN A 92 -0.23 -9.43 -12.76
N MET A 93 0.29 -8.63 -13.69
CA MET A 93 -0.46 -8.14 -14.84
C MET A 93 -0.80 -9.30 -15.80
N GLU A 94 0.15 -10.21 -16.04
CA GLU A 94 -0.12 -11.43 -16.81
C GLU A 94 -1.18 -12.32 -16.13
N ARG A 95 -1.06 -12.53 -14.81
CA ARG A 95 -2.06 -13.28 -14.03
C ARG A 95 -3.45 -12.64 -14.09
N PHE A 96 -3.52 -11.31 -13.98
CA PHE A 96 -4.77 -10.57 -14.01
C PHE A 96 -5.48 -10.70 -15.37
N LEU A 97 -4.72 -10.59 -16.47
CA LEU A 97 -5.24 -10.81 -17.83
C LEU A 97 -5.72 -12.24 -18.07
N LEU A 98 -5.04 -13.23 -17.48
CA LEU A 98 -5.46 -14.64 -17.53
C LEU A 98 -6.75 -14.87 -16.74
N GLN A 99 -6.92 -14.27 -15.56
CA GLN A 99 -8.14 -14.41 -14.75
C GLN A 99 -9.38 -13.82 -15.44
N GLU A 100 -9.24 -12.69 -16.13
CA GLU A 100 -10.34 -12.10 -16.91
C GLU A 100 -10.87 -13.02 -18.03
N HIS A 101 -10.00 -13.85 -18.61
CA HIS A 101 -10.41 -14.79 -19.64
C HIS A 101 -11.27 -15.94 -19.08
N VAL A 102 -11.12 -16.25 -17.79
CA VAL A 102 -11.83 -17.37 -17.13
C VAL A 102 -13.21 -16.94 -16.66
N GLU A 103 -13.39 -15.70 -16.23
CA GLU A 103 -14.68 -15.22 -15.65
C GLU A 103 -15.76 -14.94 -16.71
N LYS A 104 -15.41 -14.98 -18.00
CA LYS A 104 -16.34 -14.80 -19.13
C LYS A 104 -16.88 -16.10 -19.76
N ASN A 105 -16.53 -17.26 -19.22
CA ASN A 105 -16.85 -18.57 -19.82
C ASN A 105 -17.83 -19.41 -19.00
#